data_AF-A0A7V5YVZ5-F1
#
_entry.id   AF-A0A7V5YVZ5-F1
#
_cell.length_a   1.000
_cell.length_b   1.000
_cell.length_c   1.000
_cell.angle_alpha   90.00
_cell.angle_beta   90.00
_cell.angle_gamma   90.00
#
_symmetry.space_group_name_H-M   'P 1'
#
loop_
_entity.id
_entity.type
_entity.pdbx_description
1 polymer ?
#
loop_
_entity_poly.entity_id
_entity_poly.type
_entity_poly.pdbx_seq_one_letter_code
_entity_poly.pdbx_strand_id
1 'polypeptide(L)' 'MSHGRGPALDEDQQPARTQLFMVRLWIEDLGEGRTEWRGKVQHALSGEACYFRDWASLIAFLDERLPGTSAQAWRPG' A
#
# COMPACT_ATOMS: atom_id res chain seq x y z
N MET A 1 -4.39 -49.40 -19.19
CA MET A 1 -5.14 -48.18 -19.57
C MET A 1 -4.88 -47.13 -18.52
N SER A 2 -3.93 -46.23 -18.80
CA SER A 2 -3.47 -45.18 -17.88
C SER A 2 -4.51 -44.06 -17.84
N HIS A 3 -5.07 -43.75 -16.68
CA HIS A 3 -5.86 -42.54 -16.49
C HIS A 3 -4.88 -41.45 -16.05
N GLY A 4 -4.66 -40.47 -16.92
CA GLY A 4 -3.83 -39.31 -16.64
C GLY A 4 -4.39 -38.54 -15.46
N ARG A 5 -3.64 -38.52 -14.36
CA ARG A 5 -3.77 -37.48 -13.34
C ARG A 5 -3.19 -36.21 -13.97
N GLY A 6 -4.05 -35.36 -14.53
CA GLY A 6 -3.66 -33.99 -14.85
C GLY A 6 -3.10 -33.33 -13.59
N PRO A 7 -2.10 -32.44 -13.69
CA PRO A 7 -1.61 -31.73 -12.53
C PRO A 7 -2.81 -31.06 -11.85
N ALA A 8 -2.98 -31.32 -10.56
CA ALA A 8 -3.84 -30.52 -9.71
C ALA A 8 -3.40 -29.08 -9.97
N LEU A 9 -4.27 -28.28 -10.60
CA LEU A 9 -4.06 -26.86 -10.65
C LEU A 9 -3.92 -26.46 -9.18
N ASP A 10 -2.81 -25.81 -8.85
CA ASP A 10 -2.57 -25.21 -7.55
C ASP A 10 -3.68 -24.16 -7.31
N GLU A 11 -4.85 -24.61 -6.86
CA GLU A 11 -6.07 -23.81 -6.66
C GLU A 11 -6.04 -23.00 -5.36
N ASP A 12 -4.93 -23.00 -4.62
CA ASP A 12 -4.79 -22.30 -3.33
C ASP A 12 -3.79 -21.14 -3.33
N GLN A 13 -3.34 -20.67 -4.49
CA GLN A 13 -2.83 -19.29 -4.57
C GLN A 13 -4.01 -18.36 -4.76
N GLN A 14 -4.73 -18.07 -3.67
CA GLN A 14 -5.63 -16.91 -3.64
C GLN A 14 -4.83 -15.72 -4.21
N PRO A 15 -5.32 -15.04 -5.26
CA PRO A 15 -4.60 -13.91 -5.82
C PRO A 15 -4.34 -12.95 -4.67
N ALA A 16 -3.07 -12.61 -4.43
CA ALA A 16 -2.69 -11.65 -3.41
C ALA A 16 -3.63 -10.44 -3.54
N ARG A 17 -4.32 -10.07 -2.46
CA ARG A 17 -5.30 -8.98 -2.47
C ARG A 17 -4.58 -7.66 -2.68
N THR A 18 -4.28 -7.33 -3.94
CA THR A 18 -3.59 -6.09 -4.33
C THR A 18 -4.44 -4.88 -3.94
N GLN A 19 -3.82 -3.92 -3.27
CA GLN A 19 -4.40 -2.62 -2.98
C GLN A 19 -3.75 -1.57 -3.89
N LEU A 20 -4.55 -0.69 -4.48
CA LEU A 20 -4.06 0.38 -5.37
C LEU A 20 -4.23 1.73 -4.69
N PHE A 21 -3.17 2.52 -4.66
CA PHE A 21 -3.18 3.87 -4.10
C PHE A 21 -2.64 4.86 -5.12
N MET A 22 -3.24 6.05 -5.15
CA MET A 22 -2.71 7.21 -5.86
C MET A 22 -2.06 8.14 -4.85
N VAL A 23 -0.78 8.46 -5.07
CA VAL A 23 -0.03 9.44 -4.26
C VAL A 23 0.21 10.68 -5.10
N ARG A 24 -0.19 11.84 -4.58
CA ARG A 24 0.06 13.15 -5.16
C ARG A 24 0.97 13.92 -4.23
N LEU A 25 2.04 14.50 -4.77
CA LEU A 25 2.96 15.39 -4.06
C LEU A 25 2.97 16.73 -4.77
N TRP A 26 2.97 17.82 -4.02
CA TRP A 26 3.08 19.18 -4.56
C TRP A 26 3.81 20.08 -3.57
N ILE A 27 4.37 21.17 -4.08
CA ILE A 27 4.89 22.26 -3.27
C ILE A 27 3.76 23.27 -3.08
N GLU A 28 3.48 23.61 -1.83
CA GLU A 28 2.54 24.64 -1.42
C GLU A 28 3.33 25.90 -1.04
N ASP A 29 2.99 27.02 -1.68
CA ASP A 29 3.51 28.33 -1.32
C ASP A 29 2.75 28.85 -0.09
N LEU A 30 3.48 29.17 0.98
CA LEU A 30 2.92 29.67 2.23
C LEU A 30 3.05 31.19 2.38
N GLY A 31 3.53 31.88 1.34
CA GLY A 31 3.87 33.28 1.37
C GLY A 31 5.24 33.55 2.00
N GLU A 32 5.70 34.80 1.87
CA GLU A 32 6.97 35.27 2.45
C GLU A 32 8.21 34.46 2.00
N GLY A 33 8.17 33.91 0.78
CA GLY A 33 9.24 33.08 0.23
C GLY A 33 9.35 31.70 0.86
N ARG A 34 8.37 31.29 1.68
CA ARG A 34 8.33 29.97 2.31
C ARG A 34 7.52 29.00 1.44
N THR A 35 8.08 27.82 1.24
CA THR A 35 7.40 26.72 0.55
C THR A 35 7.47 25.47 1.42
N GLU A 36 6.39 24.70 1.41
CA GLU A 36 6.34 23.40 2.07
C GLU A 36 5.82 22.36 1.10
N TRP A 37 6.39 21.16 1.13
CA TRP A 37 5.79 20.07 0.37
C TRP A 37 4.56 19.51 1.12
N ARG A 38 3.60 19.06 0.34
CA ARG A 38 2.37 18.43 0.80
C ARG A 38 2.14 17.15 0.01
N GLY A 39 1.46 16.21 0.65
CA GLY A 39 1.05 14.96 0.05
C GLY A 39 -0.43 14.69 0.23
N LYS A 40 -1.01 13.94 -0.71
CA LYS A 40 -2.31 13.29 -0.57
C LYS A 40 -2.17 11.86 -1.06
N VAL A 41 -2.56 10.91 -0.22
CA VAL A 41 -2.75 9.52 -0.61
C VAL A 41 -4.24 9.24 -0.70
N GLN A 42 -4.63 8.50 -1.72
CA GLN A 42 -6.01 8.06 -1.92
C GLN A 42 -6.03 6.59 -2.31
N HIS A 43 -6.83 5.79 -1.62
CA HIS A 43 -7.11 4.42 -2.02
C HIS A 43 -8.02 4.43 -3.26
N ALA A 44 -7.58 3.79 -4.33
CA ALA A 44 -8.22 3.91 -5.64
C ALA A 44 -9.62 3.30 -5.68
N LEU A 45 -9.85 2.22 -4.94
CA LEU A 45 -11.14 1.51 -4.95
C LEU A 45 -12.16 2.11 -3.97
N SER A 46 -11.75 2.41 -2.73
CA SER A 46 -12.68 2.97 -1.72
C SER A 46 -12.81 4.49 -1.79
N GLY A 47 -11.87 5.18 -2.43
CA GLY A 47 -11.82 6.64 -2.48
C GLY A 47 -11.34 7.30 -1.18
N GLU A 48 -11.12 6.54 -0.10
CA GLU A 48 -10.57 7.04 1.16
C GLU A 48 -9.25 7.76 0.92
N ALA A 49 -9.06 8.91 1.56
CA ALA A 49 -7.88 9.73 1.37
C ALA A 49 -7.37 10.35 2.66
N CYS A 50 -6.06 10.57 2.71
CA CYS A 50 -5.37 11.26 3.78
C CYS A 50 -4.43 12.31 3.19
N TYR A 51 -4.39 13.51 3.77
CA TYR A 51 -3.36 14.50 3.50
C TYR A 51 -2.22 14.31 4.48
N PHE A 52 -0.99 14.36 3.99
CA PHE A 52 0.21 14.15 4.80
C PHE A 52 1.28 15.21 4.49
N ARG A 53 2.19 15.40 5.45
CA ARG A 53 3.30 16.38 5.36
C ARG A 53 4.66 15.72 5.66
N ASP A 54 4.64 14.44 5.95
CA ASP A 54 5.77 13.62 6.34
C ASP A 54 5.52 12.18 5.89
N TRP A 55 6.61 11.41 5.74
CA TRP A 55 6.53 10.05 5.25
C TRP A 55 5.94 9.06 6.25
N ALA A 56 6.07 9.32 7.56
CA ALA A 56 5.55 8.42 8.59
C ALA A 56 4.02 8.37 8.55
N SER A 57 3.37 9.52 8.35
CA SER A 57 1.92 9.62 8.16
C SER A 57 1.45 8.84 6.91
N LEU A 58 2.22 8.88 5.81
CA LEU A 58 1.90 8.07 4.62
C LEU A 58 2.03 6.58 4.90
N ILE A 59 3.13 6.15 5.52
CA ILE A 59 3.39 4.74 5.83
C ILE A 59 2.30 4.19 6.75
N ALA A 60 1.93 4.92 7.81
CA ALA A 60 0.86 4.53 8.71
C ALA A 60 -0.48 4.33 7.96
N PHE A 61 -0.84 5.24 7.05
CA PHE A 61 -2.05 5.11 6.25
C PHE A 61 -2.06 3.85 5.37
N LEU A 62 -0.90 3.50 4.78
CA LEU A 62 -0.74 2.32 3.94
C LEU A 62 -0.77 1.02 4.78
N ASP A 63 -0.07 0.99 5.91
CA ASP A 63 0.02 -0.17 6.80
C ASP A 63 -1.34 -0.58 7.37
N GLU A 64 -2.17 0.39 7.75
CA GLU A 64 -3.55 0.14 8.18
C GLU A 64 -4.41 -0.57 7.12
N ARG A 65 -4.06 -0.44 5.83
CA ARG A 65 -4.88 -0.86 4.69
C ARG A 65 -4.29 -2.03 3.90
N LEU A 66 -3.08 -2.47 4.24
CA LEU A 66 -2.46 -3.64 3.66
C LEU A 66 -2.73 -4.88 4.53
N PRO A 67 -3.41 -5.92 4.00
CA PRO A 67 -3.61 -7.15 4.76
C PRO A 67 -2.27 -7.87 4.95
N GLY A 68 -1.87 -8.10 6.21
CA GLY A 68 -0.70 -8.91 6.54
C GLY A 68 0.58 -8.14 6.93
N THR A 69 0.54 -6.81 7.06
CA THR A 69 1.65 -6.06 7.69
C THR A 69 1.63 -6.21 9.22
N SER A 70 1.57 -7.46 9.71
CA SER A 70 2.28 -7.74 10.94
C SER A 70 3.76 -7.61 10.59
N ALA A 71 4.43 -6.59 11.12
CA ALA A 71 5.89 -6.54 11.10
C ALA A 71 6.38 -7.86 11.72
N GLN A 72 6.70 -8.86 10.89
CA GLN A 72 7.43 -10.02 11.35
C GLN A 72 8.79 -9.48 11.75
N ALA A 73 8.94 -9.24 13.05
CA ALA A 73 10.18 -8.86 13.68
C ALA A 73 11.22 -9.91 13.27
N TRP A 74 12.11 -9.52 12.35
CA TRP A 74 13.30 -10.27 12.02
C TRP A 74 14.04 -10.61 13.32
N ARG A 75 14.15 -11.91 13.62
CA ARG A 75 14.96 -12.45 14.71
C ARG A 75 16.25 -13.02 14.11
N PRO A 76 17.41 -12.37 14.29
CA PRO A 76 18.66 -13.06 14.01
C PRO A 76 18.88 -14.14 15.09
N GLY A 77 19.26 -15.34 14.63
CA GLY A 77 19.77 -16.42 15.49
C GLY A 77 21.24 -16.23 15.82
#